data_AF-A0A7S1JRN1-F1
#
_entry.id   AF-A0A7S1JRN1-F1
#
_cell.length_a   1.000
_cell.length_b   1.000
_cell.length_c   1.000
_cell.angle_alpha   90.00
_cell.angle_beta   90.00
_cell.angle_gamma   90.00
#
_symmetry.space_group_name_H-M   'P 1'
#
loop_
_entity.id
_entity.type
_entity.pdbx_description
1 polymer ?
#
loop_
_entity_poly.entity_id
_entity_poly.type
_entity_poly.pdbx_seq_one_letter_code
_entity_poly.pdbx_strand_id
1 'polypeptide(L)'
;LGYLAYWLGWGAKWVFLLNFIALVPLAALLGFVTEELAEHTGEIIGGLLNATFGNAVELILTIQSLRKGLLTVVKGTLLGSILSNLLLVLGMSFFAAGVFYKESEFNVQGASSNTTLLLLSSLGLAVPMVFHLQEGVHSEAVLEVSRISACVLFTVYIMFLLFQLVTHIHLFQNEEEEEDKTATLSTDHTMTEPVVDEGLPIDEMPHVSLWTSIVMLLLVTIFVSISSEYLVGSIEAVTKAWDVPQMFIG
;
A
#
# COMPACT_ATOMS: atom_id res chain seq x y z
N LEU A 1 14.60 13.60 -12.91
CA LEU A 1 14.29 15.06 -12.95
C LEU A 1 14.12 15.66 -11.54
N GLY A 2 13.40 14.99 -10.62
CA GLY A 2 13.25 15.45 -9.22
C GLY A 2 14.57 15.73 -8.49
N TYR A 3 15.57 14.84 -8.65
CA TYR A 3 16.91 15.07 -8.09
C TYR A 3 17.56 16.33 -8.64
N LEU A 4 17.55 16.51 -9.96
CA LEU A 4 18.12 17.69 -10.60
C LEU A 4 17.41 18.97 -10.14
N ALA A 5 16.09 18.94 -9.97
CA ALA A 5 15.33 20.09 -9.49
C ALA A 5 15.77 20.53 -8.08
N TYR A 6 16.14 19.58 -7.21
CA TYR A 6 16.69 19.88 -5.90
C TYR A 6 18.09 20.50 -5.99
N TRP A 7 19.00 19.85 -6.71
CA TRP A 7 20.40 20.30 -6.83
C TRP A 7 20.57 21.61 -7.60
N LEU A 8 19.75 21.84 -8.62
CA LEU A 8 19.75 23.07 -9.42
C LEU A 8 18.87 24.18 -8.82
N GLY A 9 18.23 23.94 -7.67
CA GLY A 9 17.46 24.95 -6.95
C GLY A 9 16.22 25.45 -7.70
N TRP A 10 15.50 24.57 -8.41
CA TRP A 10 14.31 24.94 -9.20
C TRP A 10 13.12 25.39 -8.34
N GLY A 11 13.22 25.29 -7.01
CA GLY A 11 12.21 25.73 -6.05
C GLY A 11 11.35 24.58 -5.53
N ALA A 12 10.83 24.73 -4.31
CA ALA A 12 10.17 23.67 -3.56
C ALA A 12 8.96 23.05 -4.29
N LYS A 13 8.19 23.85 -5.04
CA LYS A 13 7.03 23.37 -5.82
C LYS A 13 7.44 22.32 -6.85
N TRP A 14 8.53 22.58 -7.58
CA TRP A 14 9.03 21.67 -8.61
C TRP A 14 9.74 20.47 -8.01
N VAL A 15 10.48 20.66 -6.92
CA VAL A 15 11.07 19.53 -6.17
C VAL A 15 9.98 18.59 -5.69
N PHE A 16 8.90 19.11 -5.12
CA PHE A 16 7.76 18.31 -4.68
C PHE A 16 7.12 17.56 -5.83
N LEU A 17 6.64 18.28 -6.86
CA LEU A 17 5.88 17.68 -7.96
C LEU A 17 6.68 16.62 -8.72
N LEU A 18 7.96 16.89 -8.99
CA LEU A 18 8.80 15.98 -9.77
C LEU A 18 9.23 14.74 -8.99
N ASN A 19 9.43 14.84 -7.67
CA ASN A 19 9.68 13.67 -6.84
C ASN A 19 8.38 12.88 -6.57
N PHE A 20 7.23 13.56 -6.44
CA PHE A 20 5.92 12.91 -6.31
C PHE A 20 5.61 12.05 -7.55
N ILE A 21 5.73 12.64 -8.75
CA ILE A 21 5.52 11.93 -10.01
C ILE A 21 6.52 10.78 -10.18
N ALA A 22 7.77 10.95 -9.73
CA ALA A 22 8.77 9.89 -9.78
C ALA A 22 8.44 8.72 -8.84
N LEU A 23 7.79 8.96 -7.70
CA LEU A 23 7.42 7.92 -6.75
C LEU A 23 6.33 6.98 -7.30
N VAL A 24 5.44 7.46 -8.16
CA VAL A 24 4.35 6.64 -8.73
C VAL A 24 4.86 5.39 -9.49
N PRO A 25 5.71 5.51 -10.53
CA PRO A 25 6.24 4.34 -11.21
C PRO A 25 7.25 3.56 -10.36
N LEU A 26 7.95 4.22 -9.42
CA LEU A 26 8.84 3.51 -8.49
C LEU A 26 8.07 2.62 -7.52
N ALA A 27 6.88 3.03 -7.08
CA ALA A 27 6.01 2.23 -6.23
C ALA A 27 5.49 1.00 -6.97
N ALA A 28 5.02 1.18 -8.22
CA ALA A 28 4.61 0.07 -9.07
C ALA A 28 5.77 -0.93 -9.30
N LEU A 29 6.97 -0.42 -9.60
CA LEU A 29 8.16 -1.27 -9.78
C LEU A 29 8.58 -1.99 -8.48
N LEU A 30 8.45 -1.33 -7.32
CA LEU A 30 8.76 -1.97 -6.03
C LEU A 30 7.78 -3.10 -5.72
N GLY A 31 6.49 -2.91 -6.02
CA GLY A 31 5.45 -3.95 -5.91
C GLY A 31 5.79 -5.15 -6.78
N PHE A 32 5.96 -4.93 -8.08
CA PHE A 32 6.33 -5.98 -9.04
C PHE A 32 7.57 -6.78 -8.61
N VAL A 33 8.65 -6.10 -8.17
CA VAL A 33 9.86 -6.78 -7.74
C VAL A 33 9.67 -7.53 -6.41
N THR A 34 8.76 -7.06 -5.55
CA THR A 34 8.43 -7.73 -4.28
C THR A 34 7.68 -9.03 -4.54
N GLU A 35 6.73 -9.01 -5.46
CA GLU A 35 5.95 -10.16 -5.92
C GLU A 35 6.86 -11.22 -6.56
N GLU A 36 7.69 -10.82 -7.52
CA GLU A 36 8.69 -11.71 -8.12
C GLU A 36 9.63 -12.32 -7.09
N LEU A 37 10.03 -11.56 -6.05
CA LEU A 37 10.85 -12.11 -4.96
C LEU A 37 10.05 -13.07 -4.08
N ALA A 38 8.76 -12.79 -3.84
CA ALA A 38 7.90 -13.62 -3.02
C ALA A 38 7.74 -15.02 -3.61
N GLU A 39 7.56 -15.13 -4.93
CA GLU A 39 7.48 -16.39 -5.67
C GLU A 39 8.71 -17.30 -5.47
N HIS A 40 9.91 -16.72 -5.34
CA HIS A 40 11.15 -17.48 -5.10
C HIS A 40 11.31 -17.98 -3.65
N THR A 41 10.56 -17.43 -2.70
CA THR A 41 10.81 -17.63 -1.26
C THR A 41 9.82 -18.56 -0.58
N GLY A 42 8.83 -19.05 -1.32
CA GLY A 42 7.76 -19.90 -0.83
C GLY A 42 6.71 -19.10 -0.06
N GLU A 43 5.53 -19.68 0.07
CA GLU A 43 4.28 -19.00 0.45
C GLU A 43 4.36 -18.15 1.74
N ILE A 44 4.92 -18.70 2.83
CA ILE A 44 4.99 -17.97 4.10
C ILE A 44 5.96 -16.78 4.02
N ILE A 45 7.17 -16.98 3.47
CA ILE A 45 8.18 -15.93 3.40
C ILE A 45 7.76 -14.90 2.35
N GLY A 46 7.21 -15.35 1.23
CA GLY A 46 6.67 -14.51 0.17
C GLY A 46 5.53 -13.64 0.67
N GLY A 47 4.57 -14.20 1.41
CA GLY A 47 3.50 -13.43 2.04
C GLY A 47 4.02 -12.39 3.04
N LEU A 48 5.05 -12.70 3.85
CA LEU A 48 5.69 -11.69 4.73
C LEU A 48 6.40 -10.59 3.93
N LEU A 49 7.08 -10.96 2.85
CA LEU A 49 7.77 -10.02 1.97
C LEU A 49 6.76 -9.07 1.32
N ASN A 50 5.65 -9.59 0.77
CA ASN A 50 4.61 -8.77 0.18
C ASN A 50 3.96 -7.85 1.22
N ALA A 51 3.60 -8.37 2.39
CA ALA A 51 3.04 -7.58 3.49
C ALA A 51 3.94 -6.40 3.90
N THR A 52 5.27 -6.60 3.87
CA THR A 52 6.26 -5.61 4.30
C THR A 52 6.67 -4.65 3.18
N PHE A 53 7.16 -5.20 2.05
CA PHE A 53 7.73 -4.44 0.95
C PHE A 53 6.68 -3.93 -0.04
N GLY A 54 5.51 -4.58 -0.15
CA GLY A 54 4.37 -4.04 -0.89
C GLY A 54 3.89 -2.69 -0.34
N ASN A 55 4.06 -2.46 0.96
CA ASN A 55 3.76 -1.20 1.64
C ASN A 55 4.99 -0.33 1.93
N ALA A 56 6.18 -0.67 1.38
CA ALA A 56 7.42 -0.01 1.76
C ALA A 56 7.46 1.48 1.36
N VAL A 57 6.85 1.89 0.25
CA VAL A 57 6.80 3.31 -0.14
C VAL A 57 6.10 4.14 0.92
N GLU A 58 4.95 3.67 1.39
CA GLU A 58 4.17 4.32 2.45
C GLU A 58 4.94 4.35 3.77
N LEU A 59 5.56 3.22 4.16
CA LEU A 59 6.37 3.13 5.38
C LEU A 59 7.55 4.11 5.35
N ILE A 60 8.25 4.19 4.22
CA ILE A 60 9.40 5.09 4.02
C ILE A 60 8.95 6.55 4.11
N LEU A 61 7.88 6.94 3.40
CA LEU A 61 7.31 8.29 3.46
C LEU A 61 6.88 8.66 4.88
N THR A 62 6.25 7.74 5.58
CA THR A 62 5.78 7.92 6.96
C THR A 62 6.95 8.11 7.93
N ILE A 63 7.95 7.25 7.88
CA ILE A 63 9.14 7.35 8.75
C ILE A 63 9.88 8.66 8.50
N GLN A 64 10.07 9.05 7.23
CA GLN A 64 10.79 10.28 6.91
C GLN A 64 10.00 11.53 7.33
N SER A 65 8.68 11.52 7.15
CA SER A 65 7.79 12.59 7.63
C SER A 65 7.80 12.70 9.16
N LEU A 66 7.78 11.56 9.87
CA LEU A 66 7.92 11.49 11.32
C LEU A 66 9.27 12.08 11.79
N ARG A 67 10.37 11.75 11.12
CA ARG A 67 11.71 12.28 11.43
C ARG A 67 11.79 13.81 11.26
N LYS A 68 10.99 14.37 10.36
CA LYS A 68 10.88 15.84 10.16
C LYS A 68 9.81 16.49 11.03
N GLY A 69 9.16 15.74 11.93
CA GLY A 69 8.13 16.27 12.83
C GLY A 69 6.80 16.59 12.15
N LEU A 70 6.59 16.10 10.92
CA LEU A 70 5.37 16.35 10.12
C LEU A 70 4.23 15.42 10.55
N LEU A 71 3.85 15.46 11.83
CA LEU A 71 2.84 14.57 12.41
C LEU A 71 1.47 14.69 11.72
N THR A 72 1.09 15.90 11.30
CA THR A 72 -0.17 16.15 10.59
C THR A 72 -0.17 15.47 9.22
N VAL A 73 0.96 15.52 8.51
CA VAL A 73 1.11 14.85 7.21
C VAL A 73 1.04 13.34 7.40
N VAL A 74 1.74 12.80 8.40
CA VAL A 74 1.72 11.35 8.70
C VAL A 74 0.31 10.85 8.99
N LYS A 75 -0.45 11.59 9.81
CA LYS A 75 -1.86 11.26 10.09
C LYS A 75 -2.72 11.34 8.83
N GLY A 76 -2.47 12.33 7.98
CA GLY A 76 -3.11 12.47 6.67
C GLY A 76 -2.84 11.28 5.77
N THR A 77 -1.57 10.93 5.58
CA THR A 77 -1.16 9.83 4.70
C THR A 77 -1.73 8.49 5.13
N LEU A 78 -1.71 8.17 6.44
CA LEU A 78 -2.27 6.90 6.92
C LEU A 78 -3.80 6.83 6.75
N LEU A 79 -4.52 7.94 7.04
CA LEU A 79 -5.96 8.00 6.81
C LEU A 79 -6.32 7.99 5.32
N GLY A 80 -5.54 8.73 4.53
CA GLY A 80 -5.66 8.83 3.08
C GLY A 80 -5.43 7.48 2.40
N SER A 81 -4.45 6.70 2.84
CA SER A 81 -4.20 5.33 2.36
C SER A 81 -5.41 4.43 2.57
N ILE A 82 -5.98 4.43 3.79
CA ILE A 82 -7.21 3.68 4.10
C ILE A 82 -8.36 4.15 3.20
N LEU A 83 -8.64 5.45 3.14
CA LEU A 83 -9.75 5.97 2.34
C LEU A 83 -9.56 5.73 0.83
N SER A 84 -8.33 5.85 0.33
CA SER A 84 -7.98 5.58 -1.06
C SER A 84 -8.27 4.13 -1.41
N ASN A 85 -7.84 3.17 -0.60
CA ASN A 85 -8.09 1.76 -0.90
C ASN A 85 -9.58 1.40 -0.82
N LEU A 86 -10.32 1.94 0.16
CA LEU A 86 -11.73 1.61 0.35
C LEU A 86 -12.70 2.29 -0.61
N LEU A 87 -12.40 3.51 -1.04
CA LEU A 87 -13.31 4.29 -1.86
C LEU A 87 -12.78 4.47 -3.28
N LEU A 88 -11.53 4.93 -3.41
CA LEU A 88 -10.98 5.27 -4.71
C LEU A 88 -10.63 4.01 -5.51
N VAL A 89 -9.76 3.14 -4.98
CA VAL A 89 -9.34 1.91 -5.65
C VAL A 89 -10.54 1.01 -5.87
N LEU A 90 -11.29 0.68 -4.82
CA LEU A 90 -12.49 -0.15 -4.92
C LEU A 90 -13.53 0.43 -5.91
N GLY A 91 -13.79 1.74 -5.83
CA GLY A 91 -14.76 2.41 -6.72
C GLY A 91 -14.31 2.42 -8.19
N MET A 92 -13.01 2.62 -8.43
CA MET A 92 -12.45 2.54 -9.78
C MET A 92 -12.44 1.11 -10.31
N SER A 93 -12.19 0.10 -9.46
CA SER A 93 -12.28 -1.31 -9.84
C SER A 93 -13.72 -1.68 -10.23
N PHE A 94 -14.72 -1.27 -9.44
CA PHE A 94 -16.14 -1.48 -9.80
C PHE A 94 -16.55 -0.74 -11.07
N PHE A 95 -16.07 0.49 -11.25
CA PHE A 95 -16.34 1.26 -12.45
C PHE A 95 -15.73 0.58 -13.68
N ALA A 96 -14.46 0.17 -13.62
CA ALA A 96 -13.77 -0.49 -14.72
C ALA A 96 -14.40 -1.86 -15.05
N ALA A 97 -14.67 -2.69 -14.05
CA ALA A 97 -15.33 -3.98 -14.24
C ALA A 97 -16.76 -3.80 -14.78
N GLY A 98 -17.53 -2.85 -14.23
CA GLY A 98 -18.92 -2.58 -14.62
C GLY A 98 -19.10 -2.05 -16.05
N VAL A 99 -18.03 -1.58 -16.71
CA VAL A 99 -18.06 -1.22 -18.14
C VAL A 99 -18.19 -2.46 -19.03
N PHE A 100 -17.61 -3.59 -18.62
CA PHE A 100 -17.55 -4.80 -19.43
C PHE A 100 -18.41 -5.95 -18.90
N TYR A 101 -18.61 -6.02 -17.59
CA TYR A 101 -19.28 -7.12 -16.90
C TYR A 101 -20.51 -6.61 -16.13
N LYS A 102 -21.58 -7.41 -16.13
CA LYS A 102 -22.81 -7.09 -15.37
C LYS A 102 -22.67 -7.42 -13.89
N GLU A 103 -21.95 -8.50 -13.60
CA GLU A 103 -21.64 -9.02 -12.27
C GLU A 103 -20.18 -9.49 -12.31
N SER A 104 -19.45 -9.29 -11.22
CA SER A 104 -18.07 -9.75 -11.05
C SER A 104 -18.04 -10.79 -9.94
N GLU A 105 -17.37 -11.91 -10.19
CA GLU A 105 -17.12 -12.93 -9.18
C GLU A 105 -15.93 -12.51 -8.30
N PHE A 106 -15.98 -12.89 -7.02
CA PHE A 106 -14.90 -12.68 -6.07
C PHE A 106 -15.03 -13.69 -4.93
N ASN A 107 -13.92 -13.96 -4.25
CA ASN A 107 -13.92 -14.82 -3.07
C ASN A 107 -14.65 -14.14 -1.90
N VAL A 108 -15.90 -14.54 -1.68
CA VAL A 108 -16.76 -13.99 -0.62
C VAL A 108 -16.17 -14.25 0.78
N GLN A 109 -15.48 -15.37 1.00
CA GLN A 109 -15.00 -15.78 2.32
C GLN A 109 -13.74 -15.01 2.74
N GLY A 110 -12.77 -14.88 1.84
CA GLY A 110 -11.58 -14.06 2.07
C GLY A 110 -11.91 -12.57 2.15
N ALA A 111 -12.73 -12.06 1.23
CA ALA A 111 -13.25 -10.69 1.28
C ALA A 111 -14.02 -10.38 2.59
N SER A 112 -14.87 -11.29 3.07
CA SER A 112 -15.58 -11.12 4.34
C SER A 112 -14.63 -11.08 5.55
N SER A 113 -13.59 -11.91 5.55
CA SER A 113 -12.58 -11.93 6.60
C SER A 113 -11.78 -10.61 6.63
N ASN A 114 -11.33 -10.15 5.46
CA ASN A 114 -10.62 -8.89 5.29
C ASN A 114 -11.49 -7.68 5.68
N THR A 115 -12.77 -7.68 5.30
CA THR A 115 -13.72 -6.60 5.65
C THR A 115 -13.94 -6.53 7.16
N THR A 116 -14.08 -7.68 7.82
CA THR A 116 -14.27 -7.73 9.29
C THR A 116 -13.04 -7.23 10.04
N LEU A 117 -11.84 -7.61 9.59
CA LEU A 117 -10.59 -7.13 10.16
C LEU A 117 -10.41 -5.62 9.96
N LEU A 118 -10.70 -5.12 8.76
CA LEU A 118 -10.66 -3.69 8.46
C LEU A 118 -11.64 -2.90 9.34
N LEU A 119 -12.84 -3.42 9.58
CA LEU A 119 -13.80 -2.80 10.50
C LEU A 119 -13.23 -2.75 11.93
N LEU A 120 -12.66 -3.84 12.42
CA LEU A 120 -12.04 -3.88 13.74
C LEU A 120 -10.86 -2.89 13.85
N SER A 121 -10.01 -2.82 12.82
CA SER A 121 -8.85 -1.93 12.78
C SER A 121 -9.28 -0.45 12.72
N SER A 122 -10.26 -0.12 11.88
CA SER A 122 -10.78 1.25 11.78
C SER A 122 -11.45 1.72 13.09
N LEU A 123 -12.21 0.85 13.75
CA LEU A 123 -12.75 1.13 15.09
C LEU A 123 -11.64 1.31 16.13
N GLY A 124 -10.62 0.47 16.11
CA GLY A 124 -9.46 0.59 17.00
C GLY A 124 -8.70 1.90 16.82
N LEU A 125 -8.57 2.39 15.58
CA LEU A 125 -7.99 3.70 15.27
C LEU A 125 -8.90 4.87 15.67
N ALA A 126 -10.22 4.67 15.72
CA ALA A 126 -11.17 5.70 16.15
C ALA A 126 -11.16 5.93 17.68
N VAL A 127 -10.76 4.94 18.48
CA VAL A 127 -10.76 5.04 19.96
C VAL A 127 -9.96 6.25 20.47
N PRO A 128 -8.68 6.46 20.09
CA PRO A 128 -7.93 7.62 20.56
C PRO A 128 -8.47 8.95 20.02
N MET A 129 -9.10 8.94 18.84
CA MET A 129 -9.72 10.13 18.26
C MET A 129 -10.90 10.60 19.10
N VAL A 130 -11.81 9.68 19.48
CA VAL A 130 -12.96 10.02 20.34
C VAL A 130 -12.49 10.54 21.70
N PHE A 131 -11.46 9.92 22.27
CA PHE A 131 -10.89 10.34 23.55
C PHE A 131 -10.27 11.74 23.48
N HIS A 132 -9.69 12.11 22.33
CA HIS A 132 -9.16 13.46 22.10
C HIS A 132 -10.24 14.54 22.03
N LEU A 133 -11.47 14.19 21.61
CA LEU A 133 -12.58 15.13 21.50
C LEU A 133 -13.24 15.46 22.85
N GLN A 134 -12.93 14.72 23.91
CA GLN A 134 -13.53 14.91 25.22
C GLN A 134 -12.90 16.09 25.96
N GLU A 135 -13.74 17.02 26.42
CA GLU A 135 -13.30 18.17 27.22
C GLU A 135 -12.68 17.71 28.55
N GLY A 136 -11.54 18.31 28.92
CA GLY A 136 -10.84 18.01 30.18
C GLY A 136 -9.82 16.87 30.11
N VAL A 137 -9.66 16.20 28.96
CA VAL A 137 -8.62 15.17 28.78
C VAL A 137 -7.28 15.82 28.44
N HIS A 138 -6.25 15.51 29.24
CA HIS A 138 -4.88 15.95 28.96
C HIS A 138 -4.28 15.21 27.76
N SER A 139 -3.44 15.89 26.98
CA SER A 139 -2.77 15.31 25.81
C SER A 139 -1.95 14.06 26.13
N GLU A 140 -1.45 13.92 27.36
CA GLU A 140 -0.70 12.74 27.80
C GLU A 140 -1.58 11.48 27.87
N ALA A 141 -2.82 11.62 28.34
CA ALA A 141 -3.77 10.50 28.40
C ALA A 141 -4.17 10.04 26.99
N VAL A 142 -4.36 10.98 26.05
CA VAL A 142 -4.62 10.63 24.64
C VAL A 142 -3.45 9.86 24.02
N LEU A 143 -2.21 10.24 24.34
CA LEU A 143 -1.01 9.54 23.86
C LEU A 143 -0.89 8.14 24.46
N GLU A 144 -1.22 7.96 25.74
CA GLU A 144 -1.22 6.65 26.39
C GLU A 144 -2.25 5.71 25.74
N VAL A 145 -3.49 6.20 25.57
CA VAL A 145 -4.54 5.45 24.86
C VAL A 145 -4.11 5.13 23.43
N SER A 146 -3.49 6.07 22.71
CA SER A 146 -2.98 5.84 21.35
C SER A 146 -1.93 4.73 21.29
N ARG A 147 -1.01 4.68 22.25
CA ARG A 147 0.03 3.63 22.33
C ARG A 147 -0.55 2.27 22.66
N ILE A 148 -1.51 2.21 23.58
CA ILE A 148 -2.23 0.97 23.91
C ILE A 148 -2.98 0.46 22.68
N SER A 149 -3.73 1.32 21.99
CA SER A 149 -4.42 0.97 20.74
C SER A 149 -3.45 0.45 19.69
N ALA A 150 -2.29 1.10 19.49
CA ALA A 150 -1.27 0.64 18.55
C ALA A 150 -0.73 -0.76 18.90
N CYS A 151 -0.43 -1.04 20.18
CA CYS A 151 0.02 -2.37 20.61
C CYS A 151 -1.05 -3.45 20.40
N VAL A 152 -2.32 -3.14 20.69
CA VAL A 152 -3.44 -4.06 20.48
C VAL A 152 -3.63 -4.35 18.99
N LEU A 153 -3.67 -3.31 18.15
CA LEU A 153 -3.81 -3.45 16.70
C LEU A 153 -2.64 -4.21 16.09
N PHE A 154 -1.40 -3.94 16.54
CA PHE A 154 -0.23 -4.68 16.09
C PHE A 154 -0.32 -6.17 16.47
N THR A 155 -0.77 -6.49 17.69
CA THR A 155 -0.97 -7.88 18.12
C THR A 155 -2.03 -8.59 17.27
N VAL A 156 -3.17 -7.92 17.02
CA VAL A 156 -4.24 -8.44 16.15
C VAL A 156 -3.70 -8.65 14.72
N TYR A 157 -2.88 -7.74 14.20
CA TYR A 157 -2.25 -7.88 12.89
C TYR A 157 -1.31 -9.10 12.82
N ILE A 158 -0.47 -9.34 13.84
CA ILE A 158 0.37 -10.54 13.89
C ILE A 158 -0.48 -11.82 13.95
N MET A 159 -1.56 -11.82 14.75
CA MET A 159 -2.49 -12.95 14.79
C MET A 159 -3.17 -13.18 13.43
N PHE A 160 -3.49 -12.11 12.72
CA PHE A 160 -4.03 -12.19 11.37
C PHE A 160 -3.01 -12.72 10.36
N LEU A 161 -1.75 -12.28 10.41
CA LEU A 161 -0.69 -12.86 9.56
C LEU A 161 -0.52 -14.36 9.81
N LEU A 162 -0.57 -14.81 11.07
CA LEU A 162 -0.55 -16.24 11.38
C LEU A 162 -1.81 -16.96 10.88
N PHE A 163 -2.95 -16.27 10.90
CA PHE A 163 -4.19 -16.80 10.34
C PHE A 163 -4.06 -17.03 8.83
N GLN A 164 -3.70 -15.98 8.11
CA GLN A 164 -3.57 -15.93 6.65
C GLN A 164 -2.47 -16.85 6.13
N LEU A 165 -1.28 -16.82 6.73
CA LEU A 165 -0.08 -17.47 6.18
C LEU A 165 0.18 -18.87 6.73
N VAL A 166 -0.54 -19.31 7.77
CA VAL A 166 -0.27 -20.63 8.39
C VAL A 166 -1.54 -21.42 8.56
N THR A 167 -2.52 -20.90 9.28
CA THR A 167 -3.67 -21.73 9.72
C THR A 167 -4.76 -21.88 8.66
N HIS A 168 -5.00 -20.86 7.84
CA HIS A 168 -6.12 -20.78 6.90
C HIS A 168 -5.68 -20.37 5.50
N ILE A 169 -4.48 -20.80 5.11
CA ILE A 169 -3.83 -20.45 3.86
C ILE A 169 -4.69 -20.76 2.61
N HIS A 170 -5.41 -21.89 2.65
CA HIS A 170 -6.34 -22.33 1.62
C HIS A 170 -7.51 -21.38 1.34
N LEU A 171 -7.85 -20.47 2.26
CA LEU A 171 -8.89 -19.46 2.03
C LEU A 171 -8.38 -18.27 1.19
N PHE A 172 -7.06 -18.09 1.12
CA PHE A 172 -6.40 -16.97 0.45
C PHE A 172 -5.66 -17.38 -0.83
N GLN A 173 -5.20 -18.64 -0.95
CA GLN A 173 -4.61 -19.17 -2.19
C GLN A 173 -5.51 -19.00 -3.42
N ASN A 174 -6.82 -19.22 -3.26
CA ASN A 174 -7.78 -19.04 -4.37
C ASN A 174 -7.93 -17.57 -4.79
N GLU A 175 -7.62 -16.59 -3.93
CA GLU A 175 -7.63 -15.17 -4.30
C GLU A 175 -6.42 -14.83 -5.16
N GLU A 176 -5.24 -15.31 -4.80
CA GLU A 176 -3.98 -15.08 -5.52
C GLU A 176 -4.02 -15.73 -6.92
N GLU A 177 -4.49 -16.99 -7.03
CA GLU A 177 -4.64 -17.68 -8.32
C GLU A 177 -5.68 -17.05 -9.26
N GLU A 178 -6.68 -16.34 -8.72
CA GLU A 178 -7.69 -15.62 -9.52
C GLU A 178 -7.19 -14.23 -9.96
N GLU A 179 -6.39 -13.54 -9.13
CA GLU A 179 -5.73 -12.28 -9.51
C GLU A 179 -4.79 -12.48 -10.72
N ASP A 180 -3.96 -13.53 -10.72
CA ASP A 180 -3.02 -13.83 -11.82
C ASP A 180 -3.73 -14.14 -13.15
N LYS A 181 -4.83 -14.91 -13.09
CA LYS A 181 -5.66 -15.22 -14.26
C LYS A 181 -6.34 -13.98 -14.84
N THR A 182 -6.67 -13.01 -14.00
CA THR A 182 -7.34 -11.77 -14.42
C THR A 182 -6.34 -10.76 -15.00
N ALA A 183 -5.12 -10.70 -14.44
CA ALA A 183 -4.04 -9.85 -14.94
C ALA A 183 -3.61 -10.23 -16.38
N THR A 184 -3.45 -11.53 -16.64
CA THR A 184 -3.07 -12.05 -17.97
C THR A 184 -4.14 -11.86 -19.05
N LEU A 185 -5.43 -11.96 -18.69
CA LEU A 185 -6.55 -11.74 -19.62
C LEU A 185 -6.68 -10.29 -20.12
N SER A 186 -6.08 -9.32 -19.42
CA SER A 186 -6.13 -7.90 -19.82
C SER A 186 -5.17 -7.54 -20.98
N THR A 187 -4.41 -8.51 -21.52
CA THR A 187 -3.42 -8.27 -22.59
C THR A 187 -3.79 -8.83 -23.97
N ASP A 188 -4.85 -9.65 -24.11
CA ASP A 188 -5.19 -10.27 -25.40
C ASP A 188 -6.58 -9.86 -25.92
N HIS A 189 -6.60 -8.74 -26.66
CA HIS A 189 -7.77 -8.36 -27.46
C HIS A 189 -7.68 -8.99 -28.85
N THR A 190 -7.89 -10.30 -28.93
CA THR A 190 -8.23 -10.97 -30.20
C THR A 190 -9.44 -11.87 -30.02
N MET A 191 -10.58 -11.41 -30.55
CA MET A 191 -11.83 -12.15 -30.62
C MET A 191 -11.66 -13.40 -31.48
N THR A 192 -11.68 -14.61 -30.89
CA THR A 192 -12.13 -15.85 -31.54
C THR A 192 -12.38 -16.98 -30.53
N GLU A 193 -13.67 -17.33 -30.37
CA GLU A 193 -14.27 -18.61 -29.93
C GLU A 193 -13.97 -19.21 -28.54
N PRO A 194 -14.95 -19.91 -27.91
CA PRO A 194 -14.83 -20.42 -26.55
C PRO A 194 -14.06 -21.74 -26.56
N VAL A 195 -12.87 -21.77 -25.96
CA VAL A 195 -12.13 -23.01 -25.70
C VAL A 195 -12.51 -23.50 -24.30
N VAL A 196 -13.04 -24.71 -24.25
CA VAL A 196 -13.37 -25.47 -23.05
C VAL A 196 -12.10 -25.75 -22.26
N ASP A 197 -12.14 -25.41 -20.98
CA ASP A 197 -11.20 -25.69 -19.90
C ASP A 197 -10.86 -27.19 -19.77
N GLU A 198 -9.59 -27.56 -19.93
CA GLU A 198 -8.90 -28.66 -19.25
C GLU A 198 -7.37 -28.51 -19.45
N GLY A 199 -6.65 -28.00 -18.46
CA GLY A 199 -5.19 -28.12 -18.43
C GLY A 199 -4.48 -27.26 -17.39
N LEU A 200 -4.17 -27.89 -16.24
CA LEU A 200 -3.12 -27.62 -15.24
C LEU A 200 -2.79 -26.15 -14.90
N PRO A 201 -2.72 -25.75 -13.61
CA PRO A 201 -2.20 -24.43 -13.25
C PRO A 201 -0.78 -24.31 -13.80
N ILE A 202 -0.59 -23.35 -14.71
CA ILE A 202 0.75 -22.91 -15.07
C ILE A 202 1.16 -22.08 -13.86
N ASP A 203 1.97 -22.65 -12.95
CA ASP A 203 2.81 -21.83 -12.08
C ASP A 203 3.54 -20.88 -13.03
N GLU A 204 3.14 -19.61 -13.09
CA GLU A 204 3.91 -18.61 -13.82
C GLU A 204 5.27 -18.57 -13.14
N MET A 205 6.28 -19.11 -13.83
CA MET A 205 7.62 -19.12 -13.28
C MET A 205 8.07 -17.65 -13.19
N PRO A 206 8.66 -17.23 -12.06
CA PRO A 206 9.11 -15.86 -11.87
C PRO A 206 9.95 -15.41 -13.07
N HIS A 207 9.59 -14.27 -13.63
CA HIS A 207 10.21 -13.74 -14.84
C HIS A 207 11.66 -13.31 -14.59
N VAL A 208 12.00 -12.95 -13.35
CA VAL A 208 13.35 -12.55 -12.95
C VAL A 208 13.99 -13.53 -11.98
N SER A 209 15.32 -13.69 -12.07
CA SER A 209 16.04 -14.57 -11.14
C SER A 209 16.03 -14.00 -9.72
N LEU A 210 16.03 -14.87 -8.69
CA LEU A 210 16.07 -14.48 -7.26
C LEU A 210 17.09 -13.38 -6.98
N TRP A 211 18.33 -13.53 -7.46
CA TRP A 211 19.39 -12.54 -7.26
C TRP A 211 19.07 -11.20 -7.93
N THR A 212 18.47 -11.23 -9.12
CA THR A 212 18.00 -10.04 -9.80
C THR A 212 16.91 -9.35 -8.99
N SER A 213 15.93 -10.09 -8.45
CA SER A 213 14.85 -9.54 -7.62
C SER A 213 15.40 -8.89 -6.36
N ILE A 214 16.33 -9.54 -5.64
CA ILE A 214 16.97 -8.95 -4.45
C ILE A 214 17.70 -7.65 -4.79
N VAL A 215 18.52 -7.65 -5.84
CA VAL A 215 19.29 -6.47 -6.23
C VAL A 215 18.36 -5.33 -6.69
N MET A 216 17.33 -5.64 -7.48
CA MET A 216 16.33 -4.67 -7.89
C MET A 216 15.56 -4.11 -6.68
N LEU A 217 15.14 -4.96 -5.74
CA LEU A 217 14.40 -4.53 -4.56
C LEU A 217 15.22 -3.51 -3.75
N LEU A 218 16.49 -3.80 -3.51
CA LEU A 218 17.41 -2.89 -2.81
C LEU A 218 17.59 -1.58 -3.57
N LEU A 219 17.82 -1.63 -4.89
CA LEU A 219 18.02 -0.44 -5.71
C LEU A 219 16.77 0.44 -5.75
N VAL A 220 15.61 -0.14 -6.01
CA VAL A 220 14.33 0.59 -6.07
C VAL A 220 14.02 1.20 -4.70
N THR A 221 14.23 0.45 -3.61
CA THR A 221 14.08 0.96 -2.24
C THR A 221 14.96 2.18 -1.98
N ILE A 222 16.22 2.16 -2.44
CA ILE A 222 17.13 3.31 -2.33
C ILE A 222 16.60 4.51 -3.13
N PHE A 223 16.15 4.31 -4.36
CA PHE A 223 15.59 5.39 -5.18
C PHE A 223 14.31 5.97 -4.58
N VAL A 224 13.41 5.13 -4.07
CA VAL A 224 12.21 5.55 -3.33
C VAL A 224 12.61 6.37 -2.11
N SER A 225 13.56 5.89 -1.32
CA SER A 225 14.05 6.58 -0.11
C SER A 225 14.60 7.97 -0.42
N ILE A 226 15.44 8.10 -1.44
CA ILE A 226 16.02 9.39 -1.86
C ILE A 226 14.94 10.34 -2.39
N SER A 227 14.04 9.85 -3.26
CA SER A 227 12.95 10.67 -3.81
C SER A 227 11.99 11.14 -2.71
N SER A 228 11.66 10.26 -1.77
CA SER A 228 10.87 10.55 -0.58
C SER A 228 11.53 11.64 0.27
N GLU A 229 12.85 11.60 0.49
CA GLU A 229 13.55 12.58 1.33
C GLU A 229 13.42 14.01 0.78
N TYR A 230 13.56 14.15 -0.54
CA TYR A 230 13.36 15.42 -1.23
C TYR A 230 11.90 15.86 -1.25
N LEU A 231 10.97 14.92 -1.49
CA LEU A 231 9.53 15.20 -1.41
C LEU A 231 9.16 15.75 -0.04
N VAL A 232 9.41 14.97 1.02
CA VAL A 232 9.06 15.30 2.40
C VAL A 232 9.74 16.60 2.83
N GLY A 233 11.01 16.81 2.44
CA GLY A 233 11.73 18.04 2.72
C GLY A 233 11.14 19.31 2.09
N SER A 234 10.31 19.16 1.05
CA SER A 234 9.67 20.28 0.37
C SER A 234 8.24 20.59 0.87
N ILE A 235 7.64 19.71 1.70
CA ILE A 235 6.23 19.80 2.08
C ILE A 235 5.89 21.14 2.73
N GLU A 236 6.63 21.60 3.74
CA GLU A 236 6.31 22.86 4.44
C GLU A 236 6.35 24.08 3.52
N ALA A 237 7.33 24.13 2.62
CA ALA A 237 7.47 25.19 1.64
C ALA A 237 6.33 25.16 0.62
N VAL A 238 5.88 23.97 0.23
CA VAL A 238 4.77 23.77 -0.70
C VAL A 238 3.44 24.16 -0.07
N THR A 239 3.16 23.72 1.16
CA THR A 239 1.92 24.06 1.87
C THR A 239 1.79 25.56 2.04
N LYS A 240 2.90 26.24 2.34
CA LYS A 240 2.94 27.71 2.43
C LYS A 240 2.75 28.38 1.06
N ALA A 241 3.30 27.80 -0.01
CA ALA A 241 3.31 28.44 -1.32
C ALA A 241 2.08 28.13 -2.19
N TRP A 242 1.29 27.12 -1.83
CA TRP A 242 -0.02 26.78 -2.41
C TRP A 242 -1.20 27.14 -1.51
N ASP A 243 -0.94 27.61 -0.28
CA ASP A 243 -1.97 27.95 0.70
C ASP A 243 -2.92 26.77 0.99
N VAL A 244 -2.35 25.57 1.10
CA VAL A 244 -3.06 24.32 1.41
C VAL A 244 -2.61 23.76 2.76
N PRO A 245 -3.51 23.20 3.56
CA PRO A 245 -3.15 22.62 4.85
C PRO A 245 -2.28 21.37 4.66
N GLN A 246 -1.34 21.13 5.58
CA GLN A 246 -0.50 19.91 5.60
C GLN A 246 -1.33 18.62 5.59
N MET A 247 -2.51 18.66 6.22
CA MET A 247 -3.46 17.56 6.26
C MET A 247 -4.03 17.19 4.87
N PHE A 248 -4.05 18.12 3.91
CA PHE A 248 -4.50 17.85 2.54
C PHE A 248 -3.39 17.27 1.66
N ILE A 249 -2.13 17.58 2.00
CA ILE A 249 -0.96 17.01 1.30
C ILE A 249 -0.71 15.56 1.73
N GLY A 250 -0.91 15.28 3.02
CA GLY A 250 -0.82 13.93 3.57
C GLY A 250 -1.97 13.09 3.08
#